data_AF-A0A5Q2MGX9-F1
#
_entry.id   AF-A0A5Q2MGX9-F1
#
_cell.length_a   1.000
_cell.length_b   1.000
_cell.length_c   1.000
_cell.angle_alpha   90.00
_cell.angle_beta   90.00
_cell.angle_gamma   90.00
#
_symmetry.space_group_name_H-M   'P 1'
#
loop_
_entity.id
_entity.type
_entity.pdbx_description
1 polymer ?
#
loop_
_entity_poly.entity_id
_entity_poly.type
_entity_poly.pdbx_seq_one_letter_code
_entity_poly.pdbx_strand_id
1 'polypeptide(L)'
;MARWTFPAWLVAGAAVLALSGCSSDADQDARVFQDERLVCDHDFSSDEDKDTVERIGGLVTDDFVVKLTESTRLGVVALVEGDARKAFEELNGTYGVAVVAPLEDDGARTVSGLTQVRELVDDACDGSEPR
;
A
#
# COMPACT_ATOMS: atom_id res chain seq x y z
N MET A 1 -27.99 -55.26 -53.14
CA MET A 1 -28.46 -53.88 -52.90
C MET A 1 -27.40 -53.15 -52.09
N ALA A 2 -26.95 -52.01 -52.60
CA ALA A 2 -25.64 -51.42 -52.35
C ALA A 2 -25.60 -50.46 -51.15
N ARG A 3 -24.55 -50.58 -50.33
CA ARG A 3 -24.09 -49.62 -49.32
C ARG A 3 -23.09 -48.69 -49.98
N TRP A 4 -23.38 -47.40 -50.08
CA TRP A 4 -22.44 -46.40 -50.60
C TRP A 4 -22.25 -45.24 -49.62
N THR A 5 -21.01 -44.77 -49.64
CA THR A 5 -20.25 -43.92 -48.73
C THR A 5 -20.39 -42.41 -49.02
N PHE A 6 -20.12 -41.60 -47.99
CA PHE A 6 -19.92 -40.14 -47.96
C PHE A 6 -18.88 -39.63 -49.00
N PRO A 7 -18.91 -38.35 -49.47
CA PRO A 7 -18.26 -37.21 -48.75
C PRO A 7 -18.92 -35.80 -48.98
N ALA A 8 -18.98 -34.91 -47.98
CA ALA A 8 -18.04 -33.82 -47.60
C ALA A 8 -18.26 -32.45 -48.29
N TRP A 9 -18.50 -31.38 -47.50
CA TRP A 9 -17.61 -30.20 -47.36
C TRP A 9 -18.21 -29.11 -46.42
N LEU A 10 -17.36 -28.66 -45.47
CA LEU A 10 -17.15 -27.33 -44.88
C LEU A 10 -18.35 -26.40 -44.56
N VAL A 11 -18.46 -25.93 -43.30
CA VAL A 11 -18.32 -24.50 -42.94
C VAL A 11 -17.80 -24.40 -41.50
N ALA A 12 -16.79 -23.56 -41.33
CA ALA A 12 -16.17 -23.15 -40.07
C ALA A 12 -17.09 -22.29 -39.21
N GLY A 13 -17.02 -22.45 -37.89
CA GLY A 13 -17.68 -21.58 -36.93
C GLY A 13 -16.93 -21.61 -35.61
N ALA A 14 -15.87 -20.82 -35.51
CA ALA A 14 -15.20 -20.52 -34.26
C ALA A 14 -16.16 -19.70 -33.39
N ALA A 15 -16.70 -20.30 -32.32
CA ALA A 15 -17.38 -19.58 -31.26
C ALA A 15 -16.38 -19.35 -30.12
N VAL A 16 -15.77 -18.17 -30.13
CA VAL A 16 -15.01 -17.59 -29.03
C VAL A 16 -15.99 -17.33 -27.89
N LEU A 17 -15.97 -18.16 -26.84
CA LEU A 17 -16.59 -17.84 -25.57
C LEU A 17 -15.55 -17.16 -24.69
N ALA A 18 -15.53 -15.84 -24.78
CA ALA A 18 -14.93 -14.98 -23.78
C ALA A 18 -15.84 -14.98 -22.54
N LEU A 19 -15.37 -15.57 -21.45
CA LEU A 19 -15.62 -15.08 -20.11
C LEU A 19 -14.29 -15.16 -19.33
N SER A 20 -13.48 -14.14 -19.61
CA SER A 20 -12.51 -13.56 -18.70
C SER A 20 -13.16 -13.29 -17.35
N GLY A 21 -12.72 -13.99 -16.32
CA GLY A 21 -13.24 -13.82 -14.97
C GLY A 21 -12.57 -14.72 -13.95
N CYS A 22 -11.24 -14.70 -13.90
CA CYS A 22 -10.49 -15.20 -12.75
C CYS A 22 -9.59 -14.08 -12.24
N SER A 23 -9.98 -13.55 -11.08
CA SER A 23 -9.21 -12.76 -10.12
C SER A 23 -8.39 -11.58 -10.65
N SER A 24 -9.03 -10.40 -10.67
CA SER A 24 -8.34 -9.13 -10.47
C SER A 24 -8.75 -8.58 -9.10
N ASP A 25 -8.25 -9.22 -8.05
CA ASP A 25 -8.39 -8.81 -6.65
C ASP A 25 -6.99 -8.96 -6.03
N ALA A 26 -6.03 -8.13 -6.49
CA ALA A 26 -4.66 -8.11 -5.98
C ALA A 26 -3.90 -6.88 -6.50
N ASP A 27 -4.45 -5.67 -6.39
CA ASP A 27 -3.73 -4.42 -6.73
C ASP A 27 -4.30 -3.20 -5.98
N GLN A 28 -5.04 -3.40 -4.89
CA GLN A 28 -5.59 -2.29 -4.08
C GLN A 28 -4.87 -2.06 -2.74
N ASP A 29 -3.92 -2.93 -2.36
CA ASP A 29 -3.40 -2.99 -0.99
C ASP A 29 -2.00 -2.37 -0.78
N ALA A 30 -1.37 -1.83 -1.83
CA ALA A 30 -0.01 -1.25 -1.74
C ALA A 30 -0.02 0.28 -1.90
N ARG A 31 -0.91 1.01 -1.22
CA ARG A 31 -0.98 2.47 -1.32
C ARG A 31 -0.50 3.15 -0.04
N VAL A 32 0.31 4.20 -0.23
CA VAL A 32 0.66 5.16 0.82
C VAL A 32 -0.54 6.09 1.03
N PHE A 33 -0.86 6.36 2.30
CA PHE A 33 -1.91 7.28 2.71
C PHE A 33 -1.29 8.39 3.56
N GLN A 34 -1.69 9.63 3.31
CA GLN A 34 -1.09 10.81 3.93
C GLN A 34 -2.14 11.87 4.25
N ASP A 35 -1.87 12.69 5.27
CA ASP A 35 -2.70 13.86 5.60
C ASP A 35 -2.70 14.86 4.42
N GLU A 36 -3.81 15.54 4.17
CA GLU A 36 -3.91 16.54 3.10
C GLU A 36 -3.12 17.82 3.42
N ARG A 37 -2.70 18.01 4.67
CA ARG A 37 -2.03 19.21 5.18
C ARG A 37 -0.64 18.88 5.72
N LEU A 38 0.12 18.07 4.99
CA LEU A 38 1.53 17.83 5.31
C LEU A 38 2.32 19.14 5.33
N VAL A 39 3.22 19.26 6.32
CA VAL A 39 4.18 20.36 6.44
C VAL A 39 5.56 19.75 6.54
N CYS A 40 6.49 20.20 5.70
CA CYS A 40 7.84 19.62 5.58
C CYS A 40 8.89 20.19 6.55
N ASP A 41 8.44 20.98 7.53
CA ASP A 41 9.24 21.62 8.56
C ASP A 41 8.71 21.29 9.96
N HIS A 42 8.06 20.13 10.13
CA HIS A 42 7.54 19.69 11.43
C HIS A 42 8.68 19.42 12.43
N ASP A 43 8.46 19.80 13.69
CA ASP A 43 9.41 19.54 14.77
C ASP A 43 9.33 18.09 15.25
N PHE A 44 10.09 17.24 14.58
CA PHE A 44 10.23 15.81 14.89
C PHE A 44 10.93 15.53 16.23
N SER A 45 11.42 16.55 16.92
CA SER A 45 12.03 16.40 18.25
C SER A 45 11.06 16.65 19.40
N SER A 46 9.81 17.02 19.08
CA SER A 46 8.76 17.29 20.05
C SER A 46 8.45 16.07 20.92
N ASP A 47 8.05 16.31 22.16
CA ASP A 47 7.67 15.24 23.08
C ASP A 47 6.35 14.59 22.67
N GLU A 48 5.46 15.32 22.00
CA GLU A 48 4.20 14.81 21.46
C GLU A 48 4.42 13.70 20.43
N ASP A 49 5.37 13.90 19.51
CA ASP A 49 5.70 12.89 18.50
C ASP A 49 6.32 11.64 19.11
N LYS A 50 7.20 11.80 20.11
CA LYS A 50 7.81 10.67 20.83
C LYS A 50 6.76 9.86 21.58
N ASP A 51 5.88 10.55 22.31
CA ASP A 51 4.77 9.91 23.01
C ASP A 51 3.83 9.16 22.06
N THR A 52 3.66 9.69 20.85
CA THR A 52 2.87 9.03 19.80
C THR A 52 3.57 7.77 19.29
N VAL A 53 4.85 7.87 18.92
CA VAL A 53 5.67 6.72 18.48
C VAL A 53 5.66 5.61 19.52
N GLU A 54 5.85 5.93 20.81
CA GLU A 54 5.84 4.94 21.90
C GLU A 54 4.48 4.26 22.07
N ARG A 55 3.39 4.97 21.77
CA ARG A 55 2.02 4.47 21.97
C ARG A 55 1.56 3.55 20.86
N ILE A 56 1.92 3.85 19.61
CA ILE A 56 1.44 3.12 18.44
C ILE A 56 2.46 2.10 17.92
N GLY A 57 3.74 2.21 18.30
CA GLY A 57 4.78 1.26 17.94
C GLY A 57 4.44 -0.15 18.41
N GLY A 58 4.29 -1.09 17.47
CA GLY A 58 3.90 -2.46 17.80
C GLY A 58 2.40 -2.66 18.09
N LEU A 59 1.55 -1.66 17.81
CA LEU A 59 0.10 -1.80 17.91
C LEU A 59 -0.39 -2.93 16.98
N VAL A 60 -1.23 -3.81 17.52
CA VAL A 60 -1.83 -4.94 16.81
C VAL A 60 -3.35 -4.79 16.87
N THR A 61 -4.00 -4.82 15.72
CA THR A 61 -5.46 -4.84 15.58
C THR A 61 -5.89 -6.07 14.79
N ASP A 62 -7.20 -6.23 14.58
CA ASP A 62 -7.74 -7.28 13.71
C ASP A 62 -7.43 -7.01 12.22
N ASP A 63 -7.15 -5.75 11.85
CA ASP A 63 -7.03 -5.29 10.46
C ASP A 63 -5.59 -4.97 10.04
N PHE A 64 -4.72 -4.59 10.98
CA PHE A 64 -3.34 -4.21 10.70
C PHE A 64 -2.41 -4.39 11.92
N VAL A 65 -1.11 -4.37 11.65
CA VAL A 65 -0.06 -4.35 12.67
C VAL A 65 0.94 -3.26 12.34
N VAL A 66 1.23 -2.39 13.30
CA VAL A 66 2.26 -1.37 13.18
C VAL A 66 3.63 -1.99 13.42
N LYS A 67 4.47 -1.99 12.38
CA LYS A 67 5.79 -2.64 12.41
C LYS A 67 6.92 -1.67 12.69
N LEU A 68 6.78 -0.44 12.22
CA LEU A 68 7.78 0.61 12.41
C LEU A 68 7.09 1.96 12.45
N THR A 69 7.55 2.82 13.34
CA THR A 69 7.02 4.18 13.53
C THR A 69 8.19 5.11 13.80
N GLU A 70 8.22 6.22 13.10
CA GLU A 70 9.29 7.20 13.21
C GLU A 70 8.71 8.60 13.25
N SER A 71 9.26 9.45 14.11
CA SER A 71 9.01 10.88 14.04
C SER A 71 9.92 11.50 12.99
N THR A 72 9.34 12.29 12.09
CA THR A 72 10.02 12.85 10.92
C THR A 72 9.63 14.31 10.70
N ARG A 73 10.30 14.98 9.76
CA ARG A 73 9.96 16.35 9.35
C ARG A 73 8.56 16.52 8.76
N LEU A 74 7.83 15.43 8.50
CA LEU A 74 6.42 15.41 8.10
C LEU A 74 5.44 15.24 9.27
N GLY A 75 5.94 14.94 10.47
CA GLY A 75 5.20 14.31 11.56
C GLY A 75 5.53 12.82 11.68
N VAL A 76 4.71 12.10 12.45
CA VAL A 76 4.90 10.66 12.65
C VAL A 76 4.53 9.88 11.39
N VAL A 77 5.42 9.01 10.96
CA VAL A 77 5.25 8.07 9.83
C VAL A 77 5.15 6.66 10.39
N ALA A 78 4.18 5.87 9.93
CA ALA A 78 4.00 4.49 10.33
C ALA A 78 4.03 3.52 9.13
N LEU A 79 4.79 2.44 9.27
CA LEU A 79 4.78 1.30 8.36
C LEU A 79 3.98 0.15 8.98
N VAL A 80 3.05 -0.40 8.21
CA VAL A 80 2.10 -1.41 8.70
C VAL A 80 2.10 -2.67 7.83
N GLU A 81 1.78 -3.81 8.44
CA GLU A 81 1.31 -4.99 7.72
C GLU A 81 -0.22 -5.05 7.83
N GLY A 82 -0.92 -5.40 6.74
CA GLY A 82 -2.39 -5.46 6.70
C GLY A 82 -3.01 -4.30 5.91
N ASP A 83 -4.23 -3.90 6.29
CA ASP A 83 -4.98 -2.85 5.57
C ASP A 83 -4.45 -1.44 5.91
N ALA A 84 -3.62 -0.89 5.04
CA ALA A 84 -3.01 0.44 5.22
C ALA A 84 -4.03 1.58 5.21
N ARG A 85 -5.21 1.43 4.57
CA ARG A 85 -6.25 2.46 4.57
C ARG A 85 -6.93 2.52 5.92
N LYS A 86 -7.34 1.37 6.47
CA LYS A 86 -7.92 1.31 7.82
C LYS A 86 -6.93 1.78 8.88
N ALA A 87 -5.66 1.39 8.73
CA ALA A 87 -4.59 1.89 9.58
C ALA A 87 -4.50 3.42 9.50
N PHE A 88 -4.55 4.02 8.31
CA PHE A 88 -4.52 5.48 8.16
C PHE A 88 -5.72 6.15 8.84
N GLU A 89 -6.94 5.67 8.60
CA GLU A 89 -8.17 6.23 9.20
C GLU A 89 -8.09 6.24 10.74
N GLU A 90 -7.62 5.15 11.33
CA GLU A 90 -7.46 5.04 12.79
C GLU A 90 -6.28 5.87 13.32
N LEU A 91 -5.11 5.72 12.70
CA LEU A 91 -3.86 6.29 13.19
C LEU A 91 -3.80 7.82 13.01
N ASN A 92 -4.25 8.33 11.87
CA ASN A 92 -4.38 9.77 11.66
C ASN A 92 -5.47 10.36 12.56
N GLY A 93 -6.66 9.75 12.59
CA GLY A 93 -7.81 10.28 13.33
C GLY A 93 -7.63 10.29 14.85
N THR A 94 -6.95 9.29 15.41
CA THR A 94 -6.81 9.13 16.87
C THR A 94 -5.48 9.68 17.40
N TYR A 95 -4.40 9.53 16.63
CA TYR A 95 -3.03 9.81 17.10
C TYR A 95 -2.32 10.88 16.28
N GLY A 96 -2.94 11.43 15.23
CA GLY A 96 -2.32 12.47 14.40
C GLY A 96 -1.16 11.98 13.54
N VAL A 97 -1.10 10.68 13.23
CA VAL A 97 -0.08 10.15 12.31
C VAL A 97 -0.22 10.80 10.93
N ALA A 98 0.89 11.29 10.39
CA ALA A 98 0.93 12.08 9.16
C ALA A 98 0.90 11.19 7.92
N VAL A 99 1.63 10.08 7.93
CA VAL A 99 1.74 9.16 6.79
C VAL A 99 1.68 7.72 7.28
N VAL A 100 0.90 6.90 6.58
CA VAL A 100 0.82 5.45 6.77
C VAL A 100 1.10 4.76 5.45
N ALA A 101 2.02 3.80 5.45
CA ALA A 101 2.35 3.00 4.29
C ALA A 101 2.43 1.51 4.65
N PRO A 102 2.18 0.61 3.69
CA PRO A 102 2.49 -0.79 3.88
C PRO A 102 4.00 -0.97 4.04
N LEU A 103 4.42 -1.84 4.97
CA LEU A 103 5.83 -2.25 5.08
C LEU A 103 6.21 -3.04 3.83
N GLU A 104 7.23 -2.57 3.12
CA GLU A 104 7.79 -3.31 1.99
C GLU A 104 8.62 -4.48 2.51
N ASP A 105 8.19 -5.71 2.20
CA ASP A 105 9.02 -6.90 2.35
C ASP A 105 9.51 -7.33 0.96
N ASP A 106 10.77 -7.05 0.67
CA ASP A 106 11.41 -7.48 -0.57
C ASP A 106 11.84 -8.96 -0.54
N GLY A 107 11.58 -9.69 0.56
CA GLY A 107 11.99 -11.08 0.79
C GLY A 107 13.51 -11.29 0.85
N ALA A 108 14.29 -10.25 0.58
CA ALA A 108 15.75 -10.23 0.53
C ALA A 108 16.37 -9.51 1.74
N ARG A 109 15.54 -8.87 2.60
CA ARG A 109 15.95 -7.96 3.68
C ARG A 109 16.82 -6.80 3.18
N THR A 110 16.71 -6.41 1.91
CA THR A 110 17.56 -5.37 1.32
C THR A 110 17.00 -3.99 1.64
N VAL A 111 15.68 -3.83 1.60
CA VAL A 111 14.99 -2.62 2.07
C VAL A 111 14.84 -2.68 3.59
N SER A 112 15.43 -1.71 4.28
CA SER A 112 15.16 -1.50 5.70
C SER A 112 13.94 -0.59 5.84
N GLY A 113 13.04 -0.85 6.79
CA GLY A 113 11.88 0.03 7.02
C GLY A 113 12.29 1.48 7.32
N LEU A 114 13.47 1.71 7.91
CA LEU A 114 14.02 3.06 8.08
C LEU A 114 14.42 3.72 6.76
N THR A 115 14.91 2.94 5.79
CA THR A 115 15.17 3.44 4.42
C THR A 115 13.85 3.82 3.76
N GLN A 116 12.84 2.96 3.84
CA GLN A 116 11.52 3.21 3.28
C GLN A 116 10.90 4.49 3.88
N VAL A 117 10.98 4.70 5.20
CA VAL A 117 10.52 5.96 5.83
C VAL A 117 11.22 7.18 5.25
N ARG A 118 12.54 7.12 5.04
CA ARG A 118 13.28 8.25 4.46
C ARG A 118 12.82 8.55 3.04
N GLU A 119 12.65 7.52 2.22
CA GLU A 119 12.17 7.66 0.84
C GLU A 119 10.75 8.27 0.81
N LEU A 120 9.85 7.81 1.68
CA LEU A 120 8.51 8.41 1.82
C LEU A 120 8.56 9.89 2.21
N VAL A 121 9.46 10.25 3.12
CA VAL A 121 9.63 11.63 3.57
C VAL A 121 10.17 12.52 2.45
N ASP A 122 11.16 12.03 1.71
CA ASP A 122 11.79 12.77 0.61
C ASP A 122 10.83 12.91 -0.56
N ASP A 123 10.09 11.87 -0.94
CA ASP A 123 9.10 11.94 -2.02
C ASP A 123 7.98 12.96 -1.73
N ALA A 124 7.49 13.00 -0.49
CA ALA A 124 6.44 13.94 -0.09
C ALA A 124 6.93 15.39 -0.01
N CYS A 125 8.19 15.62 0.41
CA CYS A 125 8.72 16.97 0.60
C CYS A 125 9.42 17.55 -0.62
N ASP A 126 10.14 16.74 -1.38
CA ASP A 126 10.93 17.19 -2.52
C ASP A 126 10.09 17.18 -3.83
N GLY A 127 8.95 16.47 -3.84
CA GLY A 127 7.90 16.62 -4.85
C GLY A 127 7.16 17.96 -4.83
N SER A 128 7.41 18.80 -3.81
CA SER A 128 6.76 20.09 -3.58
C SER A 128 7.56 21.31 -4.11
N GLU A 129 8.75 21.11 -4.68
CA GLU A 129 9.49 22.20 -5.33
C GLU A 129 8.93 22.52 -6.73
N PRO A 130 8.52 23.77 -7.02
CA PRO A 130 8.26 24.18 -8.39
C PRO A 130 9.60 24.29 -9.14
N ARG A 131 9.79 23.43 -10.15
CA ARG A 131 10.85 23.60 -11.15
C ARG A 131 10.62 24.86 -11.98
#